data_AF-A0A2G2X7U8-F1
#
_entry.id   AF-A0A2G2X7U8-F1
#
_cell.length_a   1.000
_cell.length_b   1.000
_cell.length_c   1.000
_cell.angle_alpha   90.00
_cell.angle_beta   90.00
_cell.angle_gamma   90.00
#
_symmetry.space_group_name_H-M   'P 1'
#
loop_
_entity.id
_entity.type
_entity.pdbx_description
1 polymer ?
#
loop_
_entity_poly.entity_id
_entity_poly.type
_entity_poly.pdbx_seq_one_letter_code
_entity_poly.pdbx_strand_id
1 'polypeptide(L)'
;MTSYPPHDRKGTYISMFWSIFNMGGVIGGLIPFVSNYNRTTAVSVNDGTYIGFMVFMAIGTFLSLGILHPSKVVRNDGSTCTNIKYSSVSVELVQILKLFGNWKMLLMVPASWASNFFYTYQFNNVNGVLFNLRTRGLNNVFYWGAQMIGSVFIGAMMDYSFKSRRTRGLVGIAVVGVLSTAIWGGGLAKQLQYSRDDVPDHIVLLDFKDGSKFAGPFVLYFSYGLLDAMFQSMVYWVIGALADDSEILSRYAGFYKGIQSAGGAVAWQVDSHNVPFMNQLIANWALTTISFPLLVALVVLAVKDDNKDEKGATKEVAIPSNRDISTTVDNPRKE
;
A
#
# COMPACT_ATOMS: atom_id res chain seq x y z
N MET A 1 -0.88 8.76 -5.36
CA MET A 1 -0.09 8.45 -4.16
C MET A 1 1.36 8.87 -4.31
N THR A 2 2.02 8.50 -5.40
CA THR A 2 3.48 8.66 -5.55
C THR A 2 3.90 9.79 -6.49
N SER A 3 3.00 10.31 -7.34
CA SER A 3 3.28 11.35 -8.36
C SER A 3 3.02 12.79 -7.92
N TYR A 4 2.12 13.00 -6.96
CA TYR A 4 1.76 14.32 -6.42
C TYR A 4 2.74 14.87 -5.36
N PRO A 5 3.31 14.05 -4.45
CA PRO A 5 4.14 14.56 -3.36
C PRO A 5 5.49 15.12 -3.84
N PRO A 6 6.02 16.16 -3.19
CA PRO A 6 7.41 16.60 -3.41
C PRO A 6 8.40 15.52 -2.93
N HIS A 7 9.62 15.53 -3.48
CA HIS A 7 10.62 14.46 -3.29
C HIS A 7 10.99 14.19 -1.83
N ASP A 8 10.90 15.20 -0.97
CA ASP A 8 11.25 15.18 0.45
C ASP A 8 10.12 14.66 1.36
N ARG A 9 8.88 14.53 0.86
CA ARG A 9 7.71 14.11 1.65
C ARG A 9 6.92 12.96 1.05
N LYS A 10 7.53 12.15 0.19
CA LYS A 10 6.84 11.03 -0.48
C LYS A 10 6.18 10.07 0.52
N GLY A 11 6.87 9.67 1.59
CA GLY A 11 6.31 8.77 2.62
C GLY A 11 5.15 9.36 3.42
N THR A 12 5.21 10.65 3.74
CA THR A 12 4.15 11.35 4.49
C THR A 12 2.83 11.39 3.73
N TYR A 13 2.86 11.70 2.43
CA TYR A 13 1.65 11.70 1.59
C TYR A 13 1.13 10.28 1.33
N ILE A 14 2.03 9.30 1.19
CA ILE A 14 1.64 7.88 1.12
C ILE A 14 0.93 7.48 2.41
N SER A 15 1.46 7.84 3.57
CA SER A 15 0.86 7.57 4.88
C SER A 15 -0.49 8.27 5.06
N MET A 16 -0.62 9.53 4.61
CA MET A 16 -1.91 10.24 4.64
C MET A 16 -2.96 9.54 3.77
N PHE A 17 -2.59 9.13 2.56
CA PHE A 17 -3.48 8.35 1.70
C PHE A 17 -3.90 7.04 2.38
N TRP A 18 -2.93 6.29 2.91
CA TRP A 18 -3.20 5.03 3.61
C TRP A 18 -4.09 5.24 4.83
N SER A 19 -3.91 6.34 5.56
CA SER A 19 -4.74 6.67 6.73
C SER A 19 -6.19 6.93 6.32
N ILE A 20 -6.42 7.72 5.27
CA ILE A 20 -7.77 7.98 4.74
C ILE A 20 -8.39 6.69 4.19
N PHE A 21 -7.63 5.91 3.44
CA PHE A 21 -8.08 4.64 2.87
C PHE A 21 -8.51 3.66 3.98
N ASN A 22 -7.69 3.50 5.01
CA ASN A 22 -7.96 2.59 6.13
C ASN A 22 -9.09 3.09 7.04
N MET A 23 -9.33 4.41 7.12
CA MET A 23 -10.51 4.94 7.79
C MET A 23 -11.81 4.40 7.19
N GLY A 24 -11.84 4.19 5.87
CA GLY A 24 -12.94 3.49 5.21
C GLY A 24 -13.12 2.05 5.73
N GLY A 25 -12.01 1.33 5.91
CA GLY A 25 -12.00 0.00 6.54
C GLY A 25 -12.47 0.01 8.00
N VAL A 26 -12.07 1.01 8.79
CA VAL A 26 -12.54 1.21 10.18
C VAL A 26 -14.05 1.39 10.21
N ILE A 27 -14.61 2.30 9.41
CA ILE A 27 -16.06 2.52 9.33
C ILE A 27 -16.75 1.23 8.84
N GLY A 28 -16.18 0.55 7.86
CA GLY A 28 -16.66 -0.73 7.35
C GLY A 28 -16.66 -1.87 8.38
N GLY A 29 -15.77 -1.83 9.38
CA GLY A 29 -15.79 -2.74 10.53
C GLY A 29 -16.77 -2.31 11.64
N LEU A 30 -16.94 -1.01 11.86
CA LEU A 30 -17.84 -0.45 12.87
C LEU A 30 -19.32 -0.72 12.55
N ILE A 31 -19.73 -0.61 11.28
CA ILE A 31 -21.11 -0.84 10.85
C ILE A 31 -21.59 -2.26 11.24
N PRO A 32 -20.93 -3.37 10.86
CA PRO A 32 -21.34 -4.71 11.27
C PRO A 32 -21.15 -4.94 12.78
N PHE A 33 -20.17 -4.31 13.43
CA PHE A 33 -20.01 -4.38 14.88
C PHE A 33 -21.24 -3.83 15.63
N VAL A 34 -21.67 -2.62 15.29
CA VAL A 34 -22.83 -1.96 15.91
C VAL A 34 -24.12 -2.70 15.56
N SER A 35 -24.30 -3.08 14.28
CA SER A 35 -25.49 -3.78 13.80
C SER A 35 -25.68 -5.16 14.47
N ASN A 36 -24.59 -5.85 14.79
CA ASN A 36 -24.62 -7.16 15.45
C ASN A 36 -24.32 -7.10 16.96
N TYR A 37 -24.24 -5.91 17.57
CA TYR A 37 -23.83 -5.76 18.97
C TYR A 37 -24.73 -6.55 19.94
N ASN A 38 -26.04 -6.56 19.66
CA ASN A 38 -27.07 -7.24 20.45
C ASN A 38 -27.46 -8.62 19.91
N ARG A 39 -26.85 -9.09 18.79
CA ARG A 39 -27.19 -10.38 18.17
C ARG A 39 -26.06 -11.38 18.40
N THR A 40 -26.34 -12.40 19.20
CA THR A 40 -25.37 -13.46 19.57
C THR A 40 -25.35 -14.65 18.61
N THR A 41 -26.33 -14.79 17.71
CA THR A 41 -26.57 -16.02 16.90
C THR A 41 -26.62 -15.81 15.38
N ALA A 42 -26.37 -14.60 14.86
CA ALA A 42 -26.46 -14.38 13.41
C ALA A 42 -25.25 -14.95 12.66
N VAL A 43 -25.51 -15.85 11.69
CA VAL A 43 -24.49 -16.47 10.81
C VAL A 43 -24.15 -15.57 9.61
N SER A 44 -25.05 -14.65 9.22
CA SER A 44 -24.88 -13.77 8.06
C SER A 44 -25.09 -12.28 8.39
N VAL A 45 -24.42 -11.42 7.62
CA VAL A 45 -24.57 -9.97 7.67
C VAL A 45 -25.96 -9.60 7.13
N ASN A 46 -26.70 -8.75 7.87
CA ASN A 46 -28.05 -8.31 7.49
C ASN A 46 -28.04 -7.50 6.17
N ASP A 47 -29.00 -7.74 5.28
CA ASP A 47 -29.23 -7.03 4.01
C ASP A 47 -29.16 -5.51 4.13
N GLY A 48 -29.69 -4.94 5.23
CA GLY A 48 -29.62 -3.51 5.50
C GLY A 48 -28.18 -2.95 5.55
N THR A 49 -27.21 -3.77 5.96
CA THR A 49 -25.79 -3.42 5.97
C THR A 49 -25.25 -3.28 4.53
N TYR A 50 -25.61 -4.21 3.65
CA TYR A 50 -25.21 -4.16 2.23
C TYR A 50 -25.82 -2.95 1.53
N ILE A 51 -27.09 -2.64 1.79
CA ILE A 51 -27.76 -1.45 1.25
C ILE A 51 -27.06 -0.17 1.73
N GLY A 52 -26.73 -0.10 3.04
CA GLY A 52 -25.97 1.02 3.59
C GLY A 52 -24.63 1.25 2.88
N PHE A 53 -23.87 0.18 2.64
CA PHE A 53 -22.62 0.27 1.89
C PHE A 53 -22.82 0.77 0.45
N MET A 54 -23.85 0.29 -0.25
CA MET A 54 -24.15 0.74 -1.62
C MET A 54 -24.47 2.23 -1.68
N VAL A 55 -25.23 2.76 -0.71
CA VAL A 55 -25.53 4.20 -0.63
C VAL A 55 -24.26 5.03 -0.39
N PHE A 56 -23.40 4.61 0.54
CA PHE A 56 -22.13 5.31 0.78
C PHE A 56 -21.23 5.33 -0.46
N MET A 57 -21.14 4.22 -1.19
CA MET A 57 -20.37 4.15 -2.43
C MET A 57 -20.93 5.09 -3.52
N ALA A 58 -22.26 5.19 -3.64
CA ALA A 58 -22.91 6.09 -4.58
C ALA A 58 -22.61 7.57 -4.24
N ILE A 59 -22.75 7.96 -2.97
CA ILE A 59 -22.43 9.32 -2.51
C ILE A 59 -20.95 9.64 -2.78
N GLY A 60 -20.04 8.72 -2.46
CA GLY A 60 -18.61 8.88 -2.73
C GLY A 60 -18.30 9.09 -4.22
N THR A 61 -19.03 8.40 -5.10
CA THR A 61 -18.92 8.56 -6.56
C THR A 61 -19.35 9.97 -6.98
N PHE A 62 -20.49 10.47 -6.51
CA PHE A 62 -20.94 11.83 -6.84
C PHE A 62 -19.98 12.90 -6.29
N LEU A 63 -19.44 12.73 -5.09
CA LEU A 63 -18.43 13.64 -4.54
C LEU A 63 -17.15 13.65 -5.36
N SER A 64 -16.75 12.50 -5.93
CA SER A 64 -15.54 12.41 -6.76
C SER A 64 -15.61 13.26 -8.04
N LEU A 65 -16.81 13.50 -8.57
CA LEU A 65 -17.04 14.37 -9.73
C LEU A 65 -16.78 15.86 -9.41
N GLY A 66 -16.82 16.24 -8.13
CA GLY A 66 -16.48 17.59 -7.66
C GLY A 66 -14.99 17.82 -7.42
N ILE A 67 -14.15 16.80 -7.58
CA ILE A 67 -12.70 16.92 -7.34
C ILE A 67 -12.06 17.76 -8.45
N LEU A 68 -11.23 18.73 -8.03
CA LEU A 68 -10.51 19.63 -8.93
C LEU A 68 -9.59 18.86 -9.88
N HIS A 69 -9.64 19.22 -11.17
CA HIS A 69 -8.79 18.60 -12.18
C HIS A 69 -7.28 18.77 -11.85
N PRO A 70 -6.44 17.73 -12.01
CA PRO A 70 -5.02 17.74 -11.64
C PRO A 70 -4.20 18.92 -12.18
N SER A 71 -4.52 19.39 -13.40
CA SER A 71 -3.82 20.53 -14.02
C SER A 71 -4.07 21.88 -13.32
N LYS A 72 -5.09 21.96 -12.46
CA LYS A 72 -5.41 23.14 -11.66
C LYS A 72 -4.90 23.03 -10.22
N VAL A 73 -4.25 21.91 -9.87
CA VAL A 73 -3.68 21.70 -8.54
C VAL A 73 -2.31 22.38 -8.44
N VAL A 74 -2.27 23.44 -7.65
CA VAL A 74 -1.03 24.16 -7.29
C VAL A 74 -0.57 23.60 -5.94
N ARG A 75 0.68 23.13 -5.88
CA ARG A 75 1.30 22.64 -4.64
C ARG A 75 1.59 23.82 -3.70
N ASN A 76 1.84 23.53 -2.41
CA ASN A 76 2.19 24.55 -1.40
C ASN A 76 3.46 25.36 -1.75
N ASP A 77 4.33 24.83 -2.61
CA ASP A 77 5.54 25.49 -3.10
C ASP A 77 5.29 26.33 -4.38
N GLY A 78 4.04 26.47 -4.82
CA GLY A 78 3.67 27.19 -6.05
C GLY A 78 3.90 26.40 -7.34
N SER A 79 4.46 25.18 -7.28
CA SER A 79 4.66 24.34 -8.46
C SER A 79 3.35 23.68 -8.91
N THR A 80 3.18 23.52 -10.21
CA THR A 80 2.05 22.75 -10.76
C THR A 80 2.35 21.26 -10.71
N CYS A 81 1.32 20.45 -10.48
CA CYS A 81 1.43 19.00 -10.69
C CYS A 81 1.78 18.73 -12.16
N THR A 82 2.74 17.84 -12.37
CA THR A 82 3.41 17.53 -13.65
C THR A 82 2.43 17.55 -14.83
N ASN A 83 2.79 18.21 -15.94
CA ASN A 83 2.00 18.17 -17.17
C ASN A 83 1.88 16.72 -17.64
N ILE A 84 0.71 16.11 -17.45
CA ILE A 84 0.41 14.76 -17.93
C ILE A 84 0.42 14.84 -19.45
N LYS A 85 1.50 14.37 -20.08
CA LYS A 85 1.49 14.13 -21.52
C LYS A 85 0.72 12.83 -21.73
N TYR A 86 -0.43 12.95 -22.38
CA TYR A 86 -1.23 11.78 -22.73
C TYR A 86 -0.45 10.94 -23.74
N SER A 87 0.00 9.77 -23.30
CA SER A 87 0.54 8.72 -24.15
C SER A 87 -0.62 7.93 -24.78
N SER A 88 -0.40 7.35 -25.96
CA SER A 88 -1.43 6.54 -26.59
C SER A 88 -1.62 5.21 -25.83
N VAL A 89 -2.87 4.74 -25.75
CA VAL A 89 -3.22 3.52 -24.99
C VAL A 89 -2.40 2.31 -25.44
N SER A 90 -2.15 2.19 -26.75
CA SER A 90 -1.33 1.11 -27.31
C SER A 90 0.12 1.18 -26.85
N VAL A 91 0.69 2.39 -26.72
CA VAL A 91 2.05 2.57 -26.20
C VAL A 91 2.09 2.21 -24.72
N GLU A 92 1.12 2.65 -23.92
CA GLU A 92 1.02 2.27 -22.51
C GLU A 92 0.94 0.76 -22.32
N LEU A 93 0.09 0.07 -23.10
CA LEU A 93 -0.04 -1.38 -23.03
C LEU A 93 1.28 -2.09 -23.32
N VAL A 94 1.97 -1.70 -24.39
CA VAL A 94 3.28 -2.28 -24.75
C VAL A 94 4.32 -2.01 -23.66
N GLN A 95 4.33 -0.80 -23.08
CA GLN A 95 5.26 -0.45 -22.01
C GLN A 95 4.98 -1.24 -20.73
N ILE A 96 3.71 -1.47 -20.40
CA ILE A 96 3.32 -2.33 -19.28
C ILE A 96 3.76 -3.78 -19.53
N LEU A 97 3.56 -4.32 -20.74
CA LEU A 97 4.00 -5.67 -21.09
C LEU A 97 5.52 -5.82 -20.99
N LYS A 98 6.29 -4.80 -21.38
CA LYS A 98 7.75 -4.78 -21.20
C LYS A 98 8.17 -4.85 -19.73
N LEU A 99 7.34 -4.41 -18.78
CA LEU A 99 7.66 -4.52 -17.35
C LEU A 99 7.77 -5.98 -16.88
N PHE A 100 7.05 -6.90 -17.50
CA PHE A 100 7.17 -8.34 -17.19
C PHE A 100 8.53 -8.93 -17.60
N GLY A 101 9.30 -8.24 -18.46
CA GLY A 101 10.68 -8.60 -18.79
C GLY A 101 11.73 -7.77 -18.04
N ASN A 102 11.32 -6.79 -17.24
CA ASN A 102 12.27 -5.90 -16.56
C ASN A 102 12.77 -6.55 -15.27
N TRP A 103 14.08 -6.78 -15.18
CA TRP A 103 14.72 -7.39 -14.00
C TRP A 103 14.37 -6.69 -12.69
N LYS A 104 14.22 -5.35 -12.69
CA LYS A 104 13.83 -4.59 -11.48
C LYS A 104 12.44 -4.98 -10.99
N MET A 105 11.50 -5.13 -11.91
CA MET A 105 10.11 -5.47 -11.61
C MET A 105 9.97 -6.95 -11.25
N LEU A 106 10.76 -7.82 -11.90
CA LEU A 106 10.80 -9.25 -11.59
C LEU A 106 11.24 -9.51 -10.15
N LEU A 107 12.23 -8.77 -9.63
CA LEU A 107 12.63 -8.86 -8.21
C LEU A 107 11.51 -8.42 -7.24
N MET A 108 10.56 -7.59 -7.70
CA MET A 108 9.41 -7.15 -6.92
C MET A 108 8.23 -8.11 -6.97
N VAL A 109 8.23 -9.11 -7.86
CA VAL A 109 7.09 -10.02 -8.04
C VAL A 109 6.74 -10.75 -6.73
N PRO A 110 7.70 -11.34 -5.98
CA PRO A 110 7.35 -12.03 -4.74
C PRO A 110 6.78 -11.10 -3.68
N ALA A 111 7.31 -9.88 -3.57
CA ALA A 111 6.77 -8.86 -2.67
C ALA A 111 5.34 -8.43 -3.06
N SER A 112 5.12 -8.24 -4.36
CA SER A 112 3.82 -7.86 -4.92
C SER A 112 2.78 -8.95 -4.67
N TRP A 113 3.14 -10.21 -4.92
CA TRP A 113 2.27 -11.35 -4.69
C TRP A 113 1.91 -11.51 -3.21
N ALA A 114 2.91 -11.48 -2.33
CA ALA A 114 2.73 -11.65 -0.89
C ALA A 114 1.76 -10.60 -0.29
N SER A 115 1.78 -9.37 -0.81
CA SER A 115 1.03 -8.23 -0.26
C SER A 115 -0.51 -8.33 -0.27
N ASN A 116 -1.10 -9.33 -0.93
CA ASN A 116 -2.53 -9.66 -0.79
C ASN A 116 -2.74 -11.12 -0.37
N PHE A 117 -1.74 -11.98 -0.56
CA PHE A 117 -1.84 -13.41 -0.31
C PHE A 117 -2.10 -13.75 1.17
N PHE A 118 -1.66 -12.90 2.11
CA PHE A 118 -1.89 -13.11 3.54
C PHE A 118 -3.28 -12.72 4.03
N TYR A 119 -4.08 -11.98 3.25
CA TYR A 119 -5.36 -11.48 3.73
C TYR A 119 -6.34 -12.60 4.05
N THR A 120 -6.37 -13.65 3.23
CA THR A 120 -7.25 -14.79 3.47
C THR A 120 -6.92 -15.49 4.77
N TYR A 121 -5.63 -15.71 5.04
CA TYR A 121 -5.18 -16.27 6.29
C TYR A 121 -5.55 -15.37 7.48
N GLN A 122 -5.35 -14.06 7.39
CA GLN A 122 -5.66 -13.14 8.48
C GLN A 122 -7.17 -13.02 8.73
N PHE A 123 -7.98 -12.80 7.70
CA PHE A 123 -9.42 -12.56 7.85
C PHE A 123 -10.25 -13.83 8.03
N ASN A 124 -9.96 -14.91 7.31
CA ASN A 124 -10.75 -16.14 7.39
C ASN A 124 -10.22 -17.08 8.47
N ASN A 125 -8.93 -17.39 8.44
CA ASN A 125 -8.37 -18.36 9.37
C ASN A 125 -8.20 -17.77 10.79
N VAL A 126 -7.55 -16.61 10.94
CA VAL A 126 -7.34 -16.04 12.28
C VAL A 126 -8.61 -15.35 12.79
N ASN A 127 -9.17 -14.40 12.04
CA ASN A 127 -10.34 -13.66 12.52
C ASN A 127 -11.63 -14.49 12.45
N GLY A 128 -11.82 -15.27 11.37
CA GLY A 128 -13.04 -16.03 11.14
C GLY A 128 -13.23 -17.27 12.01
N VAL A 129 -12.15 -18.01 12.30
CA VAL A 129 -12.23 -19.27 13.07
C VAL A 129 -12.18 -19.01 14.59
N LEU A 130 -11.40 -18.02 15.04
CA LEU A 130 -11.15 -17.83 16.47
C LEU A 130 -12.19 -16.95 17.18
N PHE A 131 -12.89 -16.07 16.46
CA PHE A 131 -13.70 -15.01 17.08
C PHE A 131 -15.16 -15.02 16.62
N ASN A 132 -16.06 -14.60 17.51
CA ASN A 132 -17.48 -14.45 17.16
C ASN A 132 -17.74 -13.22 16.26
N LEU A 133 -18.91 -13.15 15.62
CA LEU A 133 -19.23 -12.12 14.62
C LEU A 133 -19.02 -10.68 15.13
N ARG A 134 -19.40 -10.43 16.38
CA ARG A 134 -19.22 -9.12 17.03
C ARG A 134 -17.74 -8.80 17.22
N THR A 135 -16.99 -9.74 17.76
CA THR A 135 -15.55 -9.58 18.01
C THR A 135 -14.76 -9.50 16.70
N ARG A 136 -15.21 -10.16 15.63
CA ARG A 136 -14.68 -10.02 14.27
C ARG A 136 -14.80 -8.60 13.72
N GLY A 137 -15.96 -7.96 13.94
CA GLY A 137 -16.17 -6.55 13.59
C GLY A 137 -15.23 -5.63 14.36
N LEU A 138 -15.09 -5.83 15.67
CA LEU A 138 -14.17 -5.08 16.52
C LEU A 138 -12.69 -5.28 16.10
N ASN A 139 -12.29 -6.53 15.88
CA ASN A 139 -10.97 -6.89 15.42
C ASN A 139 -10.64 -6.20 14.09
N ASN A 140 -11.58 -6.16 13.14
CA ASN A 140 -11.39 -5.45 11.88
C ASN A 140 -11.13 -3.96 12.10
N VAL A 141 -11.87 -3.30 13.00
CA VAL A 141 -11.64 -1.89 13.35
C VAL A 141 -10.21 -1.67 13.84
N PHE A 142 -9.73 -2.53 14.75
CA PHE A 142 -8.38 -2.44 15.27
C PHE A 142 -7.31 -2.85 14.26
N TYR A 143 -7.60 -3.77 13.35
CA TYR A 143 -6.71 -4.14 12.25
C TYR A 143 -6.47 -2.97 11.30
N TRP A 144 -7.54 -2.31 10.84
CA TRP A 144 -7.43 -1.11 10.01
C TRP A 144 -6.83 0.07 10.80
N GLY A 145 -7.12 0.16 12.09
CA GLY A 145 -6.47 1.10 13.03
C GLY A 145 -4.95 0.90 13.11
N ALA A 146 -4.51 -0.34 13.30
CA ALA A 146 -3.11 -0.72 13.30
C ALA A 146 -2.44 -0.41 11.97
N GLN A 147 -3.14 -0.62 10.84
CA GLN A 147 -2.61 -0.25 9.54
C GLN A 147 -2.32 1.25 9.41
N MET A 148 -3.21 2.11 9.94
CA MET A 148 -2.95 3.56 9.96
C MET A 148 -1.65 3.87 10.70
N ILE A 149 -1.50 3.34 11.92
CA ILE A 149 -0.31 3.51 12.76
C ILE A 149 0.95 2.99 12.05
N GLY A 150 0.88 1.80 11.47
CA GLY A 150 1.98 1.15 10.76
C GLY A 150 2.44 1.96 9.56
N SER A 151 1.49 2.51 8.78
CA SER A 151 1.81 3.37 7.63
C SER A 151 2.50 4.68 8.03
N VAL A 152 2.07 5.31 9.13
CA VAL A 152 2.68 6.54 9.66
C VAL A 152 4.08 6.25 10.19
N PHE A 153 4.23 5.18 10.97
CA PHE A 153 5.51 4.80 11.56
C PHE A 153 6.57 4.52 10.47
N ILE A 154 6.26 3.65 9.52
CA ILE A 154 7.21 3.31 8.46
C ILE A 154 7.42 4.50 7.51
N GLY A 155 6.38 5.27 7.22
CA GLY A 155 6.46 6.45 6.37
C GLY A 155 7.41 7.48 6.95
N ALA A 156 7.27 7.81 8.24
CA ALA A 156 8.15 8.74 8.94
C ALA A 156 9.59 8.21 9.04
N MET A 157 9.77 6.93 9.34
CA MET A 157 11.10 6.31 9.41
C MET A 157 11.81 6.34 8.05
N MET A 158 11.11 6.01 6.97
CA MET A 158 11.64 6.04 5.62
C MET A 158 11.76 7.46 5.06
N ASP A 159 11.11 8.46 5.65
CA ASP A 159 11.21 9.87 5.26
C ASP A 159 12.32 10.65 5.99
N TYR A 160 12.58 10.35 7.27
CA TYR A 160 13.41 11.20 8.13
C TYR A 160 14.63 10.51 8.77
N SER A 161 14.74 9.17 8.77
CA SER A 161 15.76 8.52 9.59
C SER A 161 17.21 8.70 9.10
N PHE A 162 17.46 8.86 7.79
CA PHE A 162 18.84 8.95 7.28
C PHE A 162 19.00 9.89 6.08
N LYS A 163 20.26 10.30 5.82
CA LYS A 163 20.63 11.18 4.70
C LYS A 163 20.67 10.47 3.34
N SER A 164 21.17 9.22 3.28
CA SER A 164 21.23 8.43 2.04
C SER A 164 19.89 7.76 1.76
N ARG A 165 19.44 7.79 0.50
CA ARG A 165 18.21 7.11 0.05
C ARG A 165 18.40 5.61 0.18
N ARG A 166 19.56 5.09 -0.20
CA ARG A 166 19.88 3.67 -0.09
C ARG A 166 19.84 3.16 1.35
N THR A 167 20.42 3.90 2.30
CA THR A 167 20.37 3.52 3.73
C THR A 167 18.94 3.46 4.26
N ARG A 168 18.08 4.41 3.89
CA ARG A 168 16.66 4.43 4.32
C ARG A 168 15.91 3.20 3.83
N GLY A 169 16.13 2.80 2.57
CA GLY A 169 15.54 1.59 2.00
C GLY A 169 16.00 0.33 2.72
N LEU A 170 17.30 0.20 2.98
CA LEU A 170 17.87 -0.96 3.67
C LEU A 170 17.39 -1.09 5.10
N VAL A 171 17.36 0.00 5.86
CA VAL A 171 16.86 0.00 7.25
C VAL A 171 15.35 -0.27 7.27
N GLY A 172 14.59 0.31 6.32
CA GLY A 172 13.17 -0.01 6.12
C GLY A 172 12.93 -1.50 5.95
N ILE A 173 13.67 -2.13 5.03
CA ILE A 173 13.55 -3.56 4.77
C ILE A 173 13.98 -4.40 5.98
N ALA A 174 15.03 -4.00 6.69
CA ALA A 174 15.48 -4.73 7.89
C ALA A 174 14.44 -4.67 9.01
N VAL A 175 13.87 -3.50 9.31
CA VAL A 175 12.86 -3.33 10.36
C VAL A 175 11.59 -4.11 10.03
N VAL A 176 11.08 -4.00 8.80
CA VAL A 176 9.90 -4.75 8.37
C VAL A 176 10.20 -6.25 8.35
N GLY A 177 11.39 -6.66 7.93
CA GLY A 177 11.83 -8.06 7.93
C GLY A 177 11.80 -8.69 9.32
N VAL A 178 12.44 -8.03 10.31
CA VAL A 178 12.48 -8.51 11.70
C VAL A 178 11.08 -8.57 12.31
N LEU A 179 10.28 -7.51 12.13
CA LEU A 179 8.90 -7.49 12.63
C LEU A 179 8.04 -8.56 11.95
N SER A 180 8.20 -8.76 10.64
CA SER A 180 7.51 -9.80 9.88
C SER A 180 7.82 -11.18 10.45
N THR A 181 9.11 -11.52 10.65
CA THR A 181 9.51 -12.80 11.20
C THR A 181 8.99 -13.00 12.63
N ALA A 182 9.02 -11.96 13.47
CA ALA A 182 8.49 -12.03 14.83
C ALA A 182 6.97 -12.26 14.86
N ILE A 183 6.21 -11.56 14.02
CA ILE A 183 4.75 -11.65 13.95
C ILE A 183 4.32 -12.98 13.35
N TRP A 184 4.96 -13.44 12.27
CA TRP A 184 4.70 -14.77 11.71
C TRP A 184 5.13 -15.90 12.64
N GLY A 185 6.21 -15.72 13.43
CA GLY A 185 6.60 -16.64 14.49
C GLY A 185 5.55 -16.74 15.60
N GLY A 186 4.98 -15.61 16.03
CA GLY A 186 3.83 -15.56 16.94
C GLY A 186 2.59 -16.24 16.35
N GLY A 187 2.38 -16.04 15.04
CA GLY A 187 1.36 -16.73 14.24
C GLY A 187 1.52 -18.24 14.26
N LEU A 188 2.74 -18.74 14.03
CA LEU A 188 3.04 -20.18 14.08
C LEU A 188 2.78 -20.73 15.48
N ALA A 189 3.27 -20.06 16.53
CA ALA A 189 3.09 -20.50 17.91
C ALA A 189 1.60 -20.63 18.27
N LYS A 190 0.74 -19.77 17.71
CA LYS A 190 -0.71 -19.88 17.92
C LYS A 190 -1.37 -20.89 16.98
N GLN A 191 -0.94 -20.95 15.72
CA GLN A 191 -1.44 -21.90 14.72
C GLN A 191 -1.13 -23.36 15.09
N LEU A 192 -0.07 -23.64 15.84
CA LEU A 192 0.22 -24.97 16.38
C LEU A 192 -0.80 -25.43 17.43
N GLN A 193 -1.60 -24.51 17.98
CA GLN A 193 -2.60 -24.81 19.01
C GLN A 193 -3.99 -25.12 18.43
N TYR A 194 -4.19 -25.01 17.11
CA TYR A 194 -5.45 -25.33 16.47
C TYR A 194 -5.25 -25.77 15.00
N SER A 195 -5.95 -26.82 14.57
CA SER A 195 -5.92 -27.32 13.18
C SER A 195 -7.26 -27.11 12.49
N ARG A 196 -7.27 -27.18 11.16
CA ARG A 196 -8.50 -27.08 10.35
C ARG A 196 -9.42 -28.30 10.55
N ASP A 197 -8.81 -29.46 10.79
CA ASP A 197 -9.52 -30.73 11.05
C ASP A 197 -9.82 -30.95 12.55
N ASP A 198 -9.06 -30.27 13.44
CA ASP A 198 -9.33 -30.20 14.88
C ASP A 198 -10.05 -28.89 15.23
N VAL A 199 -10.99 -28.43 14.40
CA VAL A 199 -12.02 -27.48 14.85
C VAL A 199 -13.11 -28.34 15.46
N PRO A 200 -13.02 -28.79 16.72
CA PRO A 200 -14.02 -29.67 17.26
C PRO A 200 -15.25 -28.79 17.52
N ASP A 201 -16.36 -29.41 17.87
CA ASP A 201 -17.57 -28.79 18.41
C ASP A 201 -17.33 -27.96 19.73
N HIS A 202 -16.09 -27.51 20.00
CA HIS A 202 -15.57 -27.01 21.26
C HIS A 202 -14.70 -25.75 21.14
N ILE A 203 -14.46 -25.16 19.95
CA ILE A 203 -13.91 -23.79 19.91
C ILE A 203 -15.01 -22.84 20.35
N VAL A 204 -15.00 -22.51 21.65
CA VAL A 204 -15.80 -21.38 22.16
C VAL A 204 -15.25 -20.14 21.47
N LEU A 205 -16.02 -19.63 20.51
CA LEU A 205 -15.70 -18.41 19.78
C LEU A 205 -15.38 -17.29 20.78
N LEU A 206 -14.17 -16.76 20.73
CA LEU A 206 -13.71 -15.75 21.67
C LEU A 206 -14.55 -14.48 21.51
N ASP A 207 -15.09 -14.00 22.62
CA ASP A 207 -15.73 -12.71 22.72
C ASP A 207 -14.73 -11.68 23.26
N PHE A 208 -14.86 -10.42 22.84
CA PHE A 208 -14.09 -9.31 23.41
C PHE A 208 -14.27 -9.17 24.93
N LYS A 209 -15.34 -9.74 25.50
CA LYS A 209 -15.60 -9.76 26.95
C LYS A 209 -14.82 -10.84 27.71
N ASP A 210 -14.14 -11.76 27.02
CA ASP A 210 -13.39 -12.86 27.63
C ASP A 210 -12.02 -12.45 28.20
N GLY A 211 -11.76 -11.14 28.28
CA GLY A 211 -10.65 -10.54 29.01
C GLY A 211 -9.28 -11.06 28.57
N SER A 212 -8.57 -11.75 29.47
CA SER A 212 -7.19 -12.21 29.26
C SER A 212 -7.04 -13.25 28.14
N LYS A 213 -8.08 -14.04 27.84
CA LYS A 213 -8.05 -15.03 26.74
C LYS A 213 -8.16 -14.39 25.36
N PHE A 214 -8.81 -13.22 25.28
CA PHE A 214 -8.94 -12.42 24.06
C PHE A 214 -7.65 -11.66 23.74
N ALA A 215 -6.96 -11.15 24.76
CA ALA A 215 -5.82 -10.23 24.60
C ALA A 215 -4.69 -10.81 23.73
N GLY A 216 -4.31 -12.07 23.89
CA GLY A 216 -3.23 -12.70 23.11
C GLY A 216 -3.53 -12.77 21.61
N PRO A 217 -4.60 -13.47 21.19
CA PRO A 217 -5.04 -13.52 19.79
C PRO A 217 -5.35 -12.14 19.19
N PHE A 218 -5.91 -11.21 19.99
CA PHE A 218 -6.15 -9.84 19.57
C PHE A 218 -4.87 -9.07 19.24
N VAL A 219 -3.86 -9.12 20.11
CA VAL A 219 -2.57 -8.45 19.86
C VAL A 219 -1.88 -9.02 18.62
N LEU A 220 -1.96 -10.34 18.41
CA LEU A 220 -1.45 -10.96 17.19
C LEU A 220 -2.18 -10.43 15.94
N TYR A 221 -3.52 -10.33 16.00
CA TYR A 221 -4.32 -9.80 14.89
C TYR A 221 -4.05 -8.31 14.62
N PHE A 222 -3.93 -7.50 15.67
CA PHE A 222 -3.50 -6.11 15.58
C PHE A 222 -2.11 -6.00 14.92
N SER A 223 -1.18 -6.86 15.31
CA SER A 223 0.18 -6.89 14.76
C SER A 223 0.19 -7.27 13.29
N TYR A 224 -0.70 -8.16 12.82
CA TYR A 224 -0.87 -8.44 11.40
C TYR A 224 -1.29 -7.20 10.60
N GLY A 225 -2.21 -6.39 11.14
CA GLY A 225 -2.59 -5.13 10.51
C GLY A 225 -1.42 -4.15 10.46
N LEU A 226 -0.68 -4.01 11.55
CA LEU A 226 0.53 -3.18 11.58
C LEU A 226 1.53 -3.62 10.50
N LEU A 227 1.84 -4.91 10.44
CA LEU A 227 2.79 -5.49 9.48
C LEU A 227 2.36 -5.26 8.03
N ASP A 228 1.07 -5.44 7.73
CA ASP A 228 0.55 -5.25 6.37
C ASP A 228 0.83 -3.83 5.87
N ALA A 229 0.41 -2.82 6.64
CA ALA A 229 0.65 -1.44 6.25
C ALA A 229 2.14 -1.10 6.14
N MET A 230 2.96 -1.64 7.05
CA MET A 230 4.40 -1.45 7.00
C MET A 230 5.01 -2.04 5.74
N PHE A 231 4.63 -3.27 5.40
CA PHE A 231 5.09 -3.98 4.21
C PHE A 231 4.67 -3.27 2.92
N GLN A 232 3.38 -2.94 2.77
CA GLN A 232 2.90 -2.27 1.56
C GLN A 232 3.50 -0.88 1.38
N SER A 233 3.58 -0.09 2.46
CA SER A 233 4.18 1.25 2.40
C SER A 233 5.67 1.20 2.04
N MET A 234 6.41 0.22 2.57
CA MET A 234 7.80 -0.02 2.20
C MET A 234 7.94 -0.35 0.71
N VAL A 235 7.11 -1.25 0.17
CA VAL A 235 7.16 -1.60 -1.26
C VAL A 235 6.84 -0.38 -2.13
N TYR A 236 5.83 0.43 -1.78
CA TYR A 236 5.55 1.68 -2.49
C TYR A 236 6.69 2.69 -2.42
N TRP A 237 7.37 2.77 -1.28
CA TRP A 237 8.54 3.62 -1.14
C TRP A 237 9.67 3.15 -2.07
N VAL A 238 9.91 1.83 -2.16
CA VAL A 238 10.89 1.25 -3.09
C VAL A 238 10.52 1.60 -4.54
N ILE A 239 9.26 1.43 -4.93
CA ILE A 239 8.75 1.84 -6.26
C ILE A 239 9.04 3.33 -6.52
N GLY A 240 8.77 4.19 -5.52
CA GLY A 240 9.03 5.63 -5.57
C GLY A 240 10.51 6.04 -5.56
N ALA A 241 11.41 5.14 -5.20
CA ALA A 241 12.85 5.31 -5.23
C ALA A 241 13.50 4.86 -6.55
N LEU A 242 12.82 4.00 -7.34
CA LEU A 242 13.32 3.46 -8.60
C LEU A 242 13.16 4.41 -9.80
N ALA A 243 12.19 5.33 -9.74
CA ALA A 243 11.89 6.27 -10.80
C ALA A 243 11.42 7.61 -10.22
N ASP A 244 11.85 8.71 -10.84
CA ASP A 244 11.37 10.06 -10.55
C ASP A 244 10.33 10.55 -11.57
N ASP A 245 10.20 9.87 -12.70
CA ASP A 245 9.18 10.16 -13.72
C ASP A 245 7.83 9.58 -13.30
N SER A 246 6.79 10.42 -13.27
CA SER A 246 5.42 10.04 -12.91
C SER A 246 4.79 9.00 -13.84
N GLU A 247 5.15 8.96 -15.12
CA GLU A 247 4.64 7.98 -16.09
C GLU A 247 5.25 6.59 -15.83
N ILE A 248 6.56 6.52 -15.57
CA ILE A 248 7.20 5.25 -15.23
C ILE A 248 6.66 4.74 -13.90
N LEU A 249 6.50 5.64 -12.93
CA LEU A 249 6.01 5.34 -11.60
C LEU A 249 4.57 4.84 -11.59
N SER A 250 3.71 5.39 -12.45
CA SER A 250 2.33 4.90 -12.61
C SER A 250 2.31 3.50 -13.20
N ARG A 251 3.15 3.19 -14.20
CA ARG A 251 3.29 1.84 -14.75
C ARG A 251 3.81 0.84 -13.72
N TYR A 252 4.81 1.21 -12.91
CA TYR A 252 5.33 0.36 -11.84
C TYR A 252 4.28 0.08 -10.76
N ALA A 253 3.54 1.11 -10.34
CA ALA A 253 2.44 0.95 -9.39
C ALA A 253 1.31 0.07 -9.96
N GLY A 254 0.99 0.22 -11.25
CA GLY A 254 0.03 -0.61 -11.96
C GLY A 254 0.45 -2.08 -12.00
N PHE A 255 1.72 -2.36 -12.32
CA PHE A 255 2.28 -3.70 -12.29
C PHE A 255 2.21 -4.32 -10.89
N TYR A 256 2.64 -3.57 -9.86
CA TYR A 256 2.54 -3.99 -8.46
C TYR A 256 1.11 -4.38 -8.08
N LYS A 257 0.14 -3.51 -8.37
CA LYS A 257 -1.28 -3.78 -8.10
C LYS A 257 -1.83 -4.95 -8.90
N GLY A 258 -1.42 -5.11 -10.16
CA GLY A 258 -1.84 -6.24 -11.00
C GLY A 258 -1.42 -7.59 -10.42
N ILE A 259 -0.14 -7.73 -10.06
CA ILE A 259 0.39 -8.95 -9.45
C ILE A 259 -0.19 -9.17 -8.04
N GLN A 260 -0.33 -8.10 -7.27
CA GLN A 260 -0.99 -8.13 -5.96
C GLN A 260 -2.41 -8.72 -6.07
N SER A 261 -3.21 -8.27 -7.04
CA SER A 261 -4.56 -8.78 -7.27
C SER A 261 -4.57 -10.24 -7.74
N ALA A 262 -3.63 -10.65 -8.60
CA ALA A 262 -3.49 -12.04 -9.03
C ALA A 262 -3.16 -12.96 -7.83
N GLY A 263 -2.24 -12.54 -6.96
CA GLY A 263 -1.93 -13.26 -5.72
C GLY A 263 -3.13 -13.37 -4.79
N GLY A 264 -3.88 -12.28 -4.63
CA GLY A 264 -5.14 -12.28 -3.87
C GLY A 264 -6.14 -13.31 -4.41
N ALA A 265 -6.40 -13.29 -5.73
CA ALA A 265 -7.33 -14.24 -6.35
C ALA A 265 -6.94 -15.71 -6.10
N VAL A 266 -5.65 -16.05 -6.21
CA VAL A 266 -5.16 -17.40 -5.89
C VAL A 266 -5.33 -17.72 -4.41
N ALA A 267 -5.03 -16.77 -3.51
CA ALA A 267 -5.15 -16.98 -2.07
C ALA A 267 -6.60 -17.31 -1.65
N TRP A 268 -7.59 -16.61 -2.20
CA TRP A 268 -9.01 -16.87 -1.94
C TRP A 268 -9.42 -18.25 -2.48
N GLN A 269 -8.90 -18.64 -3.64
CA GLN A 269 -9.17 -19.96 -4.21
C GLN A 269 -8.54 -21.10 -3.40
N VAL A 270 -7.32 -20.90 -2.88
CA VAL A 270 -6.64 -21.85 -2.00
C VAL A 270 -7.44 -22.07 -0.71
N ASP A 271 -7.98 -20.98 -0.13
CA ASP A 271 -8.79 -21.09 1.09
C ASP A 271 -10.15 -21.76 0.83
N SER A 272 -10.77 -21.48 -0.33
CA SER A 272 -12.02 -22.11 -0.79
C SER A 272 -11.90 -23.63 -0.95
N HIS A 273 -10.74 -24.12 -1.38
CA HIS A 273 -10.44 -25.57 -1.45
C HIS A 273 -10.08 -26.21 -0.11
N ASN A 274 -10.28 -25.50 0.99
CA ASN A 274 -10.03 -25.99 2.33
C ASN A 274 -8.59 -26.45 2.62
N VAL A 275 -7.59 -25.84 1.98
CA VAL A 275 -6.18 -26.17 2.24
C VAL A 275 -5.83 -25.94 3.72
N PRO A 276 -5.07 -26.85 4.37
CA PRO A 276 -4.72 -26.73 5.79
C PRO A 276 -4.10 -25.37 6.14
N PHE A 277 -4.52 -24.83 7.29
CA PHE A 277 -4.07 -23.53 7.78
C PHE A 277 -2.56 -23.42 7.93
N MET A 278 -1.90 -24.51 8.34
CA MET A 278 -0.44 -24.57 8.44
C MET A 278 0.23 -24.35 7.07
N ASN A 279 -0.30 -24.95 6.01
CA ASN A 279 0.25 -24.80 4.65
C ASN A 279 0.05 -23.37 4.15
N GLN A 280 -1.09 -22.75 4.46
CA GLN A 280 -1.33 -21.34 4.15
C GLN A 280 -0.37 -20.41 4.91
N LEU A 281 -0.10 -20.67 6.20
CA LEU A 281 0.87 -19.91 6.98
C LEU A 281 2.28 -20.06 6.42
N ILE A 282 2.72 -21.28 6.14
CA ILE A 282 4.05 -21.56 5.59
C ILE A 282 4.22 -20.87 4.23
N ALA A 283 3.22 -20.94 3.35
CA ALA A 283 3.26 -20.26 2.06
C ALA A 283 3.40 -18.75 2.23
N ASN A 284 2.60 -18.13 3.11
CA ASN A 284 2.68 -16.70 3.40
C ASN A 284 4.04 -16.30 3.98
N TRP A 285 4.54 -17.07 4.94
CA TRP A 285 5.80 -16.78 5.59
C TRP A 285 7.00 -16.97 4.65
N ALA A 286 6.98 -18.01 3.82
CA ALA A 286 8.02 -18.23 2.80
C ALA A 286 8.03 -17.11 1.76
N LEU A 287 6.86 -16.74 1.22
CA LEU A 287 6.74 -15.67 0.22
C LEU A 287 7.21 -14.32 0.76
N THR A 288 6.81 -13.97 1.98
CA THR A 288 7.26 -12.74 2.64
C THR A 288 8.76 -12.77 2.94
N THR A 289 9.28 -13.90 3.45
CA THR A 289 10.71 -14.04 3.76
C THR A 289 11.59 -13.94 2.51
N ILE A 290 11.19 -14.56 1.39
CA ILE A 290 11.90 -14.48 0.11
C ILE A 290 11.85 -13.06 -0.46
N SER A 291 10.77 -12.31 -0.21
CA SER A 291 10.64 -10.95 -0.72
C SER A 291 11.69 -9.98 -0.16
N PHE A 292 12.10 -10.12 1.11
CA PHE A 292 13.06 -9.21 1.74
C PHE A 292 14.45 -9.20 1.09
N PRO A 293 15.16 -10.32 0.89
CA PRO A 293 16.47 -10.31 0.25
C PRO A 293 16.40 -9.82 -1.20
N LEU A 294 15.32 -10.10 -1.92
CA LEU A 294 15.12 -9.59 -3.29
C LEU A 294 14.92 -8.07 -3.31
N LEU A 295 14.17 -7.53 -2.34
CA LEU A 295 14.05 -6.08 -2.17
C LEU A 295 15.38 -5.43 -1.74
N VAL A 296 16.17 -6.10 -0.89
CA VAL A 296 17.53 -5.62 -0.53
C VAL A 296 18.41 -5.56 -1.78
N ALA A 297 18.44 -6.64 -2.59
CA ALA A 297 19.19 -6.67 -3.83
C ALA A 297 18.75 -5.55 -4.78
N LEU A 298 17.43 -5.34 -4.91
CA LEU A 298 16.88 -4.26 -5.73
C LEU A 298 17.30 -2.87 -5.23
N VAL A 299 17.24 -2.62 -3.92
CA VAL A 299 17.67 -1.33 -3.35
C VAL A 299 19.18 -1.13 -3.55
N VAL A 300 19.99 -2.16 -3.37
CA VAL A 300 21.45 -2.09 -3.56
C VAL A 300 21.83 -1.83 -5.02
N LEU A 301 21.15 -2.47 -5.96
CA LEU A 301 21.52 -2.44 -7.39
C LEU A 301 20.87 -1.29 -8.16
N ALA A 302 19.68 -0.85 -7.76
CA ALA A 302 18.87 0.09 -8.56
C ALA A 302 18.66 1.47 -7.91
N VAL A 303 18.82 1.61 -6.59
CA VAL A 303 18.66 2.91 -5.92
C VAL A 303 20.00 3.64 -5.92
N LYS A 304 20.08 4.70 -6.72
CA LYS A 304 21.20 5.64 -6.70
C LYS A 304 20.97 6.68 -5.60
N ASP A 305 22.04 7.06 -4.91
CA ASP A 305 22.00 8.22 -4.03
C ASP A 305 22.04 9.49 -4.90
N ASP A 306 21.15 10.44 -4.61
CA ASP A 306 21.13 11.74 -5.26
C ASP A 306 22.42 12.49 -4.88
N ASN A 307 23.48 12.33 -5.67
CA ASN A 307 24.59 13.28 -5.66
C ASN A 307 24.03 14.62 -6.17
N LYS A 308 23.99 15.61 -5.28
CA LYS A 308 23.49 16.96 -5.56
C LYS A 308 24.30 17.70 -6.65
N ASP A 309 25.38 17.11 -7.16
CA ASP A 309 26.31 17.74 -8.09
C ASP A 309 25.90 17.61 -9.57
N GLU A 310 25.03 16.68 -9.95
CA GLU A 310 24.61 16.53 -11.37
C GLU A 310 23.40 17.38 -11.76
N LYS A 311 22.59 17.86 -10.80
CA LYS A 311 21.40 18.68 -11.09
C LYS A 311 21.74 20.13 -11.50
N GLY A 312 23.02 20.52 -11.45
CA GLY A 312 23.51 21.83 -11.93
C GLY A 312 23.87 21.89 -13.42
N ALA A 313 24.04 20.75 -14.10
CA ALA A 313 24.68 20.74 -15.44
C ALA A 313 23.72 20.60 -16.63
N THR A 314 22.41 20.35 -16.42
CA THR A 314 21.49 20.02 -17.53
C THR A 314 20.36 21.03 -17.77
N LYS A 315 20.48 22.26 -17.27
CA LYS A 315 19.49 23.34 -17.53
C LYS A 315 20.01 24.58 -18.26
N GLU A 316 21.22 24.56 -18.79
CA GLU A 316 21.67 25.53 -19.80
C GLU A 316 21.87 24.85 -21.15
N VAL A 317 20.77 24.53 -21.83
CA VAL A 317 20.78 24.54 -23.29
C VAL A 317 20.09 25.83 -23.69
N ALA A 318 20.92 26.83 -23.98
CA ALA A 318 20.56 28.18 -24.34
C ALA A 318 19.51 28.21 -25.46
N ILE A 319 18.41 28.92 -25.22
CA ILE A 319 17.58 29.49 -26.27
C ILE A 319 18.27 30.81 -26.65
N PRO A 320 18.71 31.04 -27.91
CA PRO A 320 19.32 32.32 -28.28
C PRO A 320 18.26 33.42 -28.18
N SER A 321 18.50 34.42 -27.31
CA SER A 321 17.68 35.61 -27.24
C SER A 321 17.97 36.49 -28.46
N ASN A 322 16.99 36.66 -29.33
CA ASN A 322 17.08 37.63 -30.42
C ASN A 322 16.78 39.02 -29.84
N ARG A 323 17.80 39.87 -29.70
CA ARG A 323 17.64 41.31 -29.46
C ARG A 323 18.55 42.12 -30.39
N ASP A 324 17.92 43.18 -30.90
CA ASP A 324 18.49 44.42 -31.41
C ASP A 324 18.97 44.47 -32.87
N ILE A 325 18.04 44.82 -33.76
CA ILE A 325 18.34 45.71 -34.88
C ILE A 325 17.55 47.01 -34.65
N SER A 326 18.18 47.99 -34.01
CA SER A 326 17.80 49.39 -34.18
C SER A 326 18.71 49.99 -35.24
N THR A 327 18.17 50.28 -36.42
CA THR A 327 18.80 51.20 -37.38
C THR A 327 17.89 52.40 -37.56
N THR A 328 18.33 53.47 -36.91
CA THR A 328 18.18 54.89 -37.28
C THR A 328 17.60 55.15 -38.68
N VAL A 329 16.45 55.82 -38.73
CA VAL A 329 16.03 56.57 -39.93
C VAL A 329 15.95 58.03 -39.54
N ASP A 330 16.99 58.74 -39.99
CA ASP A 330 17.10 60.18 -40.01
C ASP A 330 16.06 60.77 -40.98
N ASN A 331 15.42 61.87 -40.59
CA ASN A 331 14.55 62.67 -41.45
C ASN A 331 15.26 63.99 -41.71
N PRO A 332 15.33 64.45 -42.96
CA PRO A 332 14.91 65.83 -43.18
C PRO A 332 14.15 66.08 -44.51
N ARG A 333 12.99 66.75 -44.35
CA ARG A 333 12.50 67.99 -45.02
C ARG A 333 12.75 68.24 -46.52
N LYS A 334 11.64 68.69 -47.16
CA LYS A 334 11.49 69.77 -48.19
C LYS A 334 12.28 69.56 -49.50
N GLU A 335 11.72 69.68 -50.68
CA GLU A 335 10.79 70.65 -51.28
C GLU A 335 10.09 70.02 -52.49
#